data_AF-A0A9D0XNS2-F1
#
_entry.id   AF-A0A9D0XNS2-F1
#
_cell.length_a   1.000
_cell.length_b   1.000
_cell.length_c   1.000
_cell.angle_alpha   90.00
_cell.angle_beta   90.00
_cell.angle_gamma   90.00
#
_symmetry.space_group_name_H-M   'P 1'
#
loop_
_entity.id
_entity.type
_entity.pdbx_description
1 polymer ?
#
loop_
_entity_poly.entity_id
_entity_poly.type
_entity_poly.pdbx_seq_one_letter_code
_entity_poly.pdbx_strand_id
1 'polypeptide(L)' 'MGDPNDPPRYLAYLLRCWKEQRGGSGTAAWRFSLEDAHSNHRWGFASIEEMVRFLRRQLRYQDGEDKG' A
#
# COMPACT_ATOMS: atom_id res chain seq x y z
N MET A 1 3.76 24.49 14.39
CA MET A 1 5.10 23.91 14.63
C MET A 1 4.83 22.72 15.51
N GLY A 2 4.91 21.50 14.99
CA GLY A 2 4.57 20.29 15.73
C GLY A 2 5.46 20.14 16.97
N ASP A 3 4.91 19.56 18.04
CA ASP A 3 5.64 19.28 19.26
C ASP A 3 6.81 18.32 18.92
N PRO A 4 8.06 18.60 19.31
CA PRO A 4 9.21 17.72 19.03
C PRO A 4 9.07 16.33 19.67
N ASN A 5 8.07 16.14 20.54
CA ASN A 5 7.75 14.87 21.19
C ASN A 5 6.65 14.07 20.48
N ASP A 6 6.05 14.59 19.41
CA ASP A 6 5.07 13.82 18.64
C ASP A 6 5.79 12.69 17.89
N PRO A 7 5.38 11.42 18.07
CA PRO A 7 6.01 10.32 17.35
C PRO A 7 5.82 10.54 15.85
N PRO A 8 6.86 10.27 15.02
CA PRO A 8 6.75 10.44 13.58
C PRO A 8 5.57 9.61 13.07
N ARG A 9 4.63 10.26 12.38
CA ARG A 9 3.53 9.56 11.71
C ARG A 9 4.10 8.87 10.48
N TYR A 10 4.05 7.55 10.46
CA TYR A 10 4.47 6.74 9.33
C TYR A 10 3.40 5.73 8.95
N LEU A 11 3.43 5.32 7.69
CA LEU A 11 2.66 4.18 7.21
C LEU A 11 3.63 3.04 6.89
N ALA A 12 3.43 1.89 7.50
CA ALA A 12 4.26 0.71 7.32
C ALA A 12 3.47 -0.41 6.63
N TYR A 13 4.02 -0.91 5.52
CA TYR A 13 3.41 -1.99 4.75
C TYR A 13 4.43 -3.08 4.42
N LEU A 14 3.98 -4.34 4.43
CA LEU A 14 4.67 -5.45 3.77
C LEU A 14 4.18 -5.56 2.32
N LEU A 15 5.09 -5.31 1.37
CA LEU A 15 4.84 -5.52 -0.05
C LEU A 15 5.15 -6.97 -0.46
N ARG A 16 4.20 -7.62 -1.13
CA ARG A 16 4.43 -8.89 -1.83
C ARG A 16 4.21 -8.70 -3.32
N CYS A 17 5.13 -9.23 -4.13
CA CYS A 17 5.06 -9.28 -5.58
C CYS A 17 5.23 -10.73 -6.04
N TRP A 18 4.32 -11.25 -6.86
CA TRP A 18 4.44 -12.61 -7.37
C TRP A 18 3.91 -12.70 -8.80
N LYS A 19 4.43 -13.68 -9.55
CA LYS A 19 3.95 -13.97 -10.90
C LYS A 19 2.88 -15.05 -10.80
N GLU A 20 1.64 -14.69 -11.10
CA GLU A 20 0.53 -15.62 -11.16
C GLU A 20 0.51 -16.26 -12.54
N GLN A 21 0.72 -17.57 -12.60
CA GLN A 21 0.50 -18.33 -13.82
C GLN A 21 -0.98 -18.62 -13.97
N ARG A 22 -1.61 -18.09 -15.03
CA ARG A 22 -2.93 -18.54 -15.44
C ARG A 22 -2.74 -19.83 -16.23
N GLY A 23 -3.28 -20.95 -15.72
CA GLY A 23 -3.20 -22.24 -16.39
C GLY A 23 -3.76 -22.18 -17.81
N GLY A 24 -3.07 -22.81 -18.77
CA GLY A 24 -3.44 -22.88 -20.18
C GLY A 24 -3.18 -21.60 -20.97
N SER A 25 -2.06 -21.55 -21.70
CA SER A 25 -1.67 -20.49 -22.68
C SER A 25 -1.68 -19.02 -22.19
N GLY A 26 -2.09 -18.73 -20.96
CA GLY A 26 -2.15 -17.37 -20.42
C GLY A 26 -0.77 -16.78 -20.16
N THR A 27 -0.57 -15.53 -20.54
CA THR A 27 0.62 -14.77 -20.13
C THR A 27 0.64 -14.64 -18.62
N ALA A 28 1.73 -15.08 -18.00
CA ALA A 28 1.92 -14.98 -16.56
C ALA A 28 1.94 -13.50 -16.15
N ALA A 29 1.03 -13.12 -15.23
CA ALA A 29 0.80 -11.74 -14.83
C ALA A 29 1.44 -11.46 -13.46
N TRP A 30 2.04 -10.29 -13.30
CA TRP A 30 2.48 -9.83 -12.00
C TRP A 30 1.28 -9.42 -11.15
N ARG A 31 1.32 -9.82 -9.88
CA ARG A 31 0.36 -9.46 -8.84
C ARG A 31 1.08 -8.81 -7.69
N PHE A 32 0.38 -7.91 -7.02
CA PHE A 32 0.92 -7.12 -5.94
C PHE A 32 -0.06 -7.14 -4.77
N SER A 33 0.46 -7.14 -3.55
CA SER A 33 -0.34 -6.87 -2.36
C SER A 33 0.42 -6.05 -1.36
N LEU A 34 -0.29 -5.16 -0.67
CA LEU A 34 0.20 -4.48 0.52
C LEU A 34 -0.54 -5.03 1.73
N GLU A 35 0.20 -5.31 2.79
CA GLU A 35 -0.34 -5.67 4.09
C GLU A 35 0.09 -4.64 5.12
N ASP A 36 -0.87 -4.06 5.83
CA ASP A 36 -0.60 -3.09 6.88
C ASP A 36 0.08 -3.76 8.08
N ALA A 37 1.22 -3.21 8.51
CA ALA A 37 2.06 -3.81 9.55
C ALA A 37 1.42 -3.78 10.95
N HIS A 38 0.40 -2.95 11.17
CA HIS A 38 -0.24 -2.76 12.47
C HIS A 38 -1.54 -3.55 12.61
N SER A 39 -2.28 -3.72 11.51
CA SER A 39 -3.64 -4.30 11.50
C SER A 39 -3.75 -5.63 10.76
N ASN A 40 -2.68 -6.07 10.07
CA ASN A 40 -2.69 -7.22 9.15
C ASN A 40 -3.71 -7.09 8.00
N HIS A 41 -4.31 -5.91 7.79
CA HIS A 41 -5.22 -5.69 6.68
C HIS A 41 -4.46 -5.79 5.36
N ARG A 42 -5.02 -6.50 4.37
CA ARG A 42 -4.37 -6.73 3.07
C ARG A 42 -5.19 -6.19 1.91
N TRP A 43 -4.52 -5.46 1.02
CA TRP A 43 -5.06 -5.01 -0.27
C TRP A 43 -4.29 -5.67 -1.41
N GLY A 44 -5.01 -6.21 -2.39
CA GLY A 44 -4.45 -6.77 -3.62
C GLY A 44 -4.59 -5.80 -4.79
N PHE A 45 -3.62 -5.82 -5.71
CA PHE A 45 -3.57 -4.96 -6.89
C PHE A 45 -3.18 -5.77 -8.13
N ALA A 46 -3.79 -5.43 -9.27
CA ALA A 46 -3.51 -6.08 -10.54
C ALA A 46 -2.30 -5.46 -11.26
N SER A 47 -1.90 -4.25 -10.88
CA SER A 47 -0.71 -3.57 -11.41
C SER A 47 0.00 -2.73 -10.35
N ILE A 48 1.25 -2.34 -10.64
CA ILE A 48 2.04 -1.49 -9.75
C ILE A 48 1.47 -0.07 -9.68
N GLU A 49 0.86 0.43 -10.77
CA GLU A 49 0.24 1.75 -10.85
C GLU A 49 -0.98 1.86 -9.92
N GLU A 50 -1.81 0.81 -9.85
CA GLU A 50 -2.93 0.75 -8.90
C GLU A 50 -2.44 0.81 -7.45
N MET A 51 -1.39 0.05 -7.13
CA MET A 51 -0.76 0.05 -5.81
C MET A 51 -0.19 1.43 -5.44
N VAL A 52 0.54 2.07 -6.36
CA VAL A 52 1.08 3.42 -6.14
C VAL A 52 -0.04 4.46 -6.00
N ARG A 53 -1.12 4.34 -6.77
CA ARG A 53 -2.30 5.21 -6.63
C ARG A 53 -2.94 5.06 -5.25
N PHE A 54 -3.00 3.85 -4.71
CA PHE A 54 -3.45 3.58 -3.35
C PHE A 54 -2.53 4.25 -2.31
N LEU A 55 -1.22 4.02 -2.38
CA LEU A 55 -0.25 4.62 -1.45
C LEU A 55 -0.33 6.16 -1.45
N ARG A 56 -0.43 6.77 -2.64
CA ARG A 56 -0.60 8.22 -2.78
C ARG A 56 -1.89 8.74 -2.10
N ARG A 57 -2.96 7.95 -2.11
CA ARG A 57 -4.19 8.30 -1.39
C ARG A 57 -3.98 8.23 0.11
N GLN A 58 -3.35 7.16 0.61
CA GLN A 58 -3.10 6.98 2.05
C GLN A 58 -2.26 8.12 2.62
N LEU A 59 -1.18 8.51 1.92
CA LEU A 59 -0.36 9.66 2.31
C LEU A 59 -1.18 10.96 2.41
N ARG A 60 -2.02 11.26 1.39
CA ARG A 60 -2.89 12.44 1.43
C ARG A 60 -3.95 12.41 2.54
N TYR A 61 -4.46 11.23 2.90
CA TYR A 61 -5.39 11.12 4.03
C TYR A 61 -4.69 11.47 5.34
N GLN A 62 -3.46 10.96 5.54
CA GLN A 62 -2.66 11.29 6.72
C GLN A 62 -2.30 12.79 6.78
N ASP A 63 -1.98 13.40 5.63
CA ASP A 63 -1.74 14.85 5.54
C ASP A 63 -3.02 15.68 5.79
N GLY A 64 -4.19 15.12 5.49
CA GLY A 64 -5.50 15.78 5.62
C GLY A 64 -6.13 15.68 7.00
N GLU A 65 -5.88 14.59 7.73
CA GLU A 65 -6.28 14.43 9.14
C GLU A 65 -5.51 15.37 10.08
N ASP A 66 -4.41 15.98 9.61
CA ASP A 66 -3.64 17.00 10.33
C ASP A 66 -4.32 18.38 10.38
N LYS A 67 -5.48 18.53 9.71
CA LYS A 67 -6.26 19.79 9.67
C LYS A 67 -7.62 19.73 10.40
N GLY A 68 -7.86 18.67 11.19
CA GLY A 68 -9.09 18.48 11.97
C GLY A 68 -8.99 19.04 13.39
#